data_AF-A0A352XD94-F1
#
_entry.id   AF-A0A352XD94-F1
#
_cell.length_a   1.000
_cell.length_b   1.000
_cell.length_c   1.000
_cell.angle_alpha   90.00
_cell.angle_beta   90.00
_cell.angle_gamma   90.00
#
_symmetry.space_group_name_H-M   'P 1'
#
loop_
_entity.id
_entity.type
_entity.pdbx_description
1 polymer ?
#
loop_
_entity_poly.entity_id
_entity_poly.type
_entity_poly.pdbx_seq_one_letter_code
_entity_poly.pdbx_strand_id
1 'polypeptide(L)' 'MNSELPNTGLQLTPIRYRDWLISTKMIDKKPWLRWQHPKENFPRYSYPITERGLSDTIRYARFLIDTIIALEEAETRKF' A
#
# COMPACT_ATOMS: atom_id res chain seq x y z
N MET A 1 14.19 19.97 15.30
CA MET A 1 13.17 19.17 16.03
C MET A 1 13.24 17.76 15.48
N ASN A 2 13.87 16.85 16.21
CA ASN A 2 13.92 15.43 15.83
C ASN A 2 12.61 14.79 16.29
N SER A 3 11.68 14.59 15.36
CA SER A 3 10.50 13.76 15.61
C SER A 3 10.97 12.31 15.70
N GLU A 4 11.17 11.82 16.92
CA GLU A 4 11.33 10.40 17.19
C GLU A 4 10.06 9.70 16.73
N LEU A 5 10.15 9.07 15.54
CA LEU A 5 9.11 8.20 15.04
C LEU A 5 8.97 7.04 16.03
N PRO A 6 7.77 6.76 16.55
CA PRO A 6 7.58 5.66 17.48
C PRO A 6 8.10 4.38 16.83
N ASN A 7 9.02 3.72 17.53
CA ASN A 7 9.70 2.50 17.10
C ASN A 7 8.70 1.33 17.14
N THR A 8 7.77 1.34 16.18
CA THR A 8 6.66 0.39 16.07
C THR A 8 7.07 -0.94 15.47
N GLY A 9 8.35 -1.11 15.08
CA GLY A 9 8.83 -2.26 14.30
C GLY A 9 8.24 -2.34 12.89
N LEU A 10 7.40 -1.37 12.50
CA LEU A 10 6.82 -1.28 11.17
C LEU A 10 7.79 -0.50 10.28
N GLN A 11 8.11 -1.05 9.10
CA GLN A 11 8.78 -0.30 8.05
C GLN A 11 7.90 0.90 7.66
N LEU A 12 8.26 2.08 8.17
CA LEU A 12 7.59 3.34 7.84
C LEU A 12 8.03 3.87 6.47
N THR A 13 9.17 3.38 5.95
CA THR A 13 9.67 3.75 4.64
C THR A 13 8.76 3.17 3.56
N PRO A 14 8.23 4.01 2.66
CA PRO A 14 7.48 3.55 1.52
C PRO A 14 8.30 2.57 0.67
N ILE A 15 7.66 1.50 0.19
CA ILE A 15 8.25 0.57 -0.77
C ILE A 15 7.58 0.78 -2.13
N ARG A 16 8.31 0.46 -3.21
CA ARG A 16 7.76 0.46 -4.57
C ARG A 16 7.45 -0.97 -5.02
N TYR A 17 6.34 -1.14 -5.74
CA TYR A 17 5.97 -2.40 -6.38
C TYR A 17 5.31 -2.11 -7.73
N ARG A 18 5.95 -2.51 -8.83
CA ARG A 18 5.48 -2.21 -10.21
C ARG A 18 5.15 -0.72 -10.42
N ASP A 19 6.01 0.16 -9.91
CA ASP A 19 5.85 1.62 -9.89
C ASP A 19 4.74 2.19 -8.98
N TRP A 20 3.94 1.34 -8.35
CA TRP A 20 3.04 1.75 -7.28
C TRP A 20 3.81 1.98 -5.99
N LEU A 21 3.40 2.99 -5.24
CA LEU A 21 3.94 3.27 -3.91
C LEU A 21 3.08 2.58 -2.86
N ILE A 22 3.68 1.75 -2.01
CA ILE A 22 3.03 1.14 -0.84
C ILE A 22 3.65 1.75 0.41
N SER A 23 2.84 2.23 1.34
CA SER A 23 3.31 2.82 2.59
C SER A 23 2.32 2.60 3.72
N THR A 24 2.73 2.95 4.93
CA THR A 24 1.87 2.90 6.11
C THR A 24 1.46 4.30 6.56
N LYS A 25 0.29 4.41 7.20
CA LYS A 25 -0.15 5.63 7.89
C LYS A 25 -0.87 5.24 9.19
N MET A 26 -0.70 6.01 10.25
CA MET A 26 -1.50 5.87 11.46
C MET A 26 -2.85 6.58 11.27
N ILE A 27 -3.95 5.86 11.48
CA ILE A 27 -5.34 6.37 11.45
C ILE A 27 -6.07 5.75 12.64
N ASP A 28 -6.71 6.58 13.46
CA ASP A 28 -7.42 6.16 14.68
C ASP A 28 -6.61 5.24 15.59
N LYS A 29 -5.34 5.61 15.81
CA LYS A 29 -4.34 4.85 16.59
C LYS A 29 -4.01 3.45 16.05
N LYS A 30 -4.46 3.11 14.85
CA LYS A 30 -4.15 1.85 14.17
C LYS A 30 -3.24 2.12 12.97
N PRO A 31 -2.29 1.21 12.68
CA PRO A 31 -1.52 1.30 11.45
C PRO A 31 -2.35 0.79 10.26
N TRP A 32 -2.35 1.56 9.19
CA TRP A 32 -3.06 1.26 7.94
C TRP A 32 -2.08 1.15 6.79
N LEU A 33 -2.33 0.20 5.90
CA LEU A 33 -1.64 0.10 4.63
C LEU A 33 -2.35 0.97 3.58
N ARG A 34 -1.59 1.79 2.88
CA ARG A 34 -2.06 2.58 1.75
C ARG A 34 -1.17 2.35 0.54
N TRP A 35 -1.74 2.52 -0.64
CA TRP A 35 -1.10 2.28 -1.92
C TRP A 35 -1.50 3.37 -2.90
N GLN A 36 -0.60 3.76 -3.80
CA GLN A 36 -0.81 4.87 -4.73
C GLN A 36 -0.41 4.45 -6.13
N HIS A 37 -1.36 4.62 -7.07
CA HIS A 37 -1.14 4.40 -8.49
C HIS A 37 -0.15 5.47 -9.02
N PRO A 38 0.80 5.13 -9.90
CA PRO A 38 1.82 6.08 -10.39
C PRO A 38 1.26 7.31 -11.10
N LYS A 39 0.07 7.20 -11.70
CA LYS A 39 -0.67 8.30 -12.34
C LYS A 39 -1.61 9.08 -11.40
N GLU A 40 -1.74 8.69 -10.15
CA GLU A 40 -2.63 9.34 -9.18
C GLU A 40 -1.83 10.15 -8.17
N ASN A 41 -2.38 11.30 -7.76
CA ASN A 41 -1.74 12.17 -6.76
C ASN A 41 -2.18 11.86 -5.32
N PHE A 42 -3.19 11.01 -5.14
CA PHE A 42 -3.72 10.65 -3.83
C PHE A 42 -3.58 9.14 -3.58
N PRO A 43 -3.17 8.72 -2.38
CA PRO A 43 -3.11 7.30 -2.03
C PRO A 43 -4.51 6.77 -1.76
N ARG A 44 -4.77 5.53 -2.19
CA ARG A 44 -5.94 4.75 -1.83
C ARG A 44 -5.65 3.97 -0.55
N TYR A 45 -6.60 3.95 0.37
CA TYR A 45 -6.49 3.17 1.60
C TYR A 45 -6.94 1.74 1.31
N SER A 46 -6.13 0.77 1.70
CA SER A 46 -6.49 -0.65 1.53
C SER A 46 -7.16 -1.17 2.79
N TYR A 47 -6.36 -1.52 3.79
CA TYR A 47 -6.78 -2.27 4.97
C TYR A 47 -5.99 -1.83 6.20
N PRO A 48 -6.58 -1.94 7.40
CA PRO A 48 -5.80 -1.89 8.64
C PRO A 48 -4.81 -3.06 8.65
N ILE A 49 -3.61 -2.83 9.17
CA ILE A 49 -2.67 -3.93 9.41
C ILE A 49 -3.27 -4.78 10.54
N THR A 50 -3.55 -6.04 10.23
CA THR A 50 -4.19 -6.98 11.16
C THR A 50 -3.16 -7.71 12.02
N GLU A 51 -3.62 -8.57 12.91
CA GLU A 51 -2.77 -9.43 13.76
C GLU A 51 -1.85 -10.37 12.96
N ARG A 52 -2.17 -10.62 11.69
CA ARG A 52 -1.29 -11.35 10.76
C ARG A 52 -0.02 -10.56 10.36
N GLY A 53 0.01 -9.28 10.68
CA GLY A 53 1.19 -8.43 10.56
C GLY A 53 1.35 -7.74 9.20
N LEU A 54 2.39 -6.91 9.13
CA LEU A 54 2.68 -6.04 7.99
C LEU A 54 2.99 -6.84 6.71
N SER A 55 3.75 -7.93 6.81
CA SER A 55 4.16 -8.72 5.64
C SER A 55 2.97 -9.31 4.90
N ASP A 56 2.00 -9.87 5.61
CA ASP A 56 0.79 -10.43 5.02
C ASP A 56 -0.08 -9.33 4.40
N THR A 57 -0.18 -8.19 5.08
CA THR A 57 -0.92 -7.03 4.56
C THR A 57 -0.29 -6.51 3.27
N ILE A 58 1.05 -6.44 3.18
CA ILE A 58 1.78 -6.08 1.95
C ILE A 58 1.54 -7.11 0.85
N ARG A 59 1.58 -8.42 1.16
CA ARG A 59 1.32 -9.47 0.18
C ARG A 59 -0.07 -9.32 -0.43
N TYR A 60 -1.07 -9.01 0.39
CA TYR A 60 -2.43 -8.77 -0.07
C TYR A 60 -2.53 -7.52 -0.97
N ALA A 61 -1.87 -6.41 -0.62
CA ALA A 61 -1.85 -5.23 -1.48
C ALA A 61 -1.16 -5.48 -2.84
N ARG A 62 -0.08 -6.27 -2.86
CA ARG A 62 0.56 -6.68 -4.13
C ARG A 62 -0.40 -7.48 -5.01
N PHE A 63 -1.15 -8.41 -4.42
CA PHE A 63 -2.18 -9.16 -5.14
C PHE A 63 -3.25 -8.22 -5.75
N LEU A 64 -3.71 -7.22 -5.00
CA LEU A 64 -4.67 -6.24 -5.54
C LEU A 64 -4.07 -5.39 -6.67
N ILE A 65 -2.82 -4.96 -6.54
CA ILE A 65 -2.11 -4.24 -7.62
C ILE A 65 -2.01 -5.10 -8.88
N ASP A 66 -1.58 -6.35 -8.74
CA ASP A 66 -1.47 -7.28 -9.87
C ASP A 66 -2.84 -7.52 -10.54
N THR A 67 -3.90 -7.60 -9.73
CA THR A 67 -5.28 -7.74 -10.22
C THR A 67 -5.73 -6.51 -11.00
N ILE A 68 -5.47 -5.29 -10.50
CA ILE A 68 -5.81 -4.06 -11.23
C ILE A 68 -5.08 -3.98 -12.56
N ILE A 69 -3.77 -4.23 -12.58
CA ILE A 69 -2.97 -4.21 -13.81
C ILE A 69 -3.55 -5.19 -14.83
N ALA A 70 -3.88 -6.41 -14.41
CA ALA A 70 -4.49 -7.41 -15.30
C ALA A 70 -5.85 -6.95 -15.86
N LEU A 71 -6.66 -6.26 -15.05
CA LEU A 71 -7.94 -5.70 -15.50
C LEU A 71 -7.74 -4.56 -16.51
N GLU A 72 -6.81 -3.64 -16.26
CA GLU A 72 -6.47 -2.52 -17.17
C GLU A 72 -5.93 -3.04 -18.52
N GLU A 73 -5.06 -4.05 -18.49
CA GLU A 73 -4.56 -4.70 -19.69
C GLU A 73 -5.67 -5.40 -20.47
N ALA A 74 -6.57 -6.11 -19.77
CA ALA A 74 -7.70 -6.80 -20.39
C ALA A 74 -8.71 -5.82 -21.01
N GLU A 75 -8.92 -4.66 -20.38
CA GLU A 75 -9.72 -3.58 -20.94
C GLU A 75 -9.07 -3.00 -22.21
N THR A 76 -7.78 -2.72 -22.16
CA THR A 76 -7.02 -2.17 -23.30
C THR A 76 -7.05 -3.10 -24.51
N ARG A 77 -6.97 -4.43 -24.32
CA ARG A 77 -7.01 -5.42 -25.41
C ARG A 77 -8.38 -5.58 -26.09
N LYS A 78 -9.45 -5.04 -25.49
CA LYS A 78 -10.79 -5.06 -26.10
C LYS A 78 -10.99 -3.94 -27.12
N PHE A 79 -10.08 -2.97 -27.16
CA PHE A 79 -10.06 -1.84 -28.09
C PHE A 79 -8.86 -1.93 -29.03
#